data_AF-A0A838HRL5-F1
#
_entry.id   AF-A0A838HRL5-F1
#
_cell.length_a   1.000
_cell.length_b   1.000
_cell.length_c   1.000
_cell.angle_alpha   90.00
_cell.angle_beta   90.00
_cell.angle_gamma   90.00
#
_symmetry.space_group_name_H-M   'P 1'
#
loop_
_entity.id
_entity.type
_entity.pdbx_description
1 polymer ?
#
loop_
_entity_poly.entity_id
_entity_poly.type
_entity_poly.pdbx_seq_one_letter_code
_entity_poly.pdbx_strand_id
1 'polypeptide(L)'
;MEDRAAHPRQPSLRRLWARDASSATTHTECVIRTRQDYSVHVRIVLDSSTLISLAWSAQLPLLARLPIEPVIINSVYAETVTEGHARGHADAAGIEHALAALTPAPDPEGRSVDAMVVSAAADVGALATNDVVIGRRAGNLGARWLRTGDLVLLGLATGSFDASAARRAIEALAVTGRITPQLRDEFMEDIA
;
A
#
# COMPACT_ATOMS: atom_id res chain seq x y z
N MET A 1 4.18 10.14 34.81
CA MET A 1 5.37 10.51 34.01
C MET A 1 5.47 9.46 32.92
N GLU A 2 4.62 9.60 31.90
CA GLU A 2 4.44 8.58 30.87
C GLU A 2 5.16 9.00 29.60
N ASP A 3 5.93 8.03 29.09
CA ASP A 3 6.90 8.11 28.04
C ASP A 3 6.19 8.33 26.68
N ARG A 4 6.21 9.57 26.19
CA ARG A 4 5.73 9.93 24.85
C ARG A 4 6.75 9.46 23.84
N ALA A 5 6.62 8.22 23.37
CA ALA A 5 7.39 7.71 22.25
C ALA A 5 7.10 8.56 21.00
N ALA A 6 8.04 9.46 20.69
CA ALA A 6 8.01 10.28 19.49
C ALA A 6 7.91 9.39 18.25
N HIS A 7 6.84 9.58 17.47
CA HIS A 7 6.74 8.95 16.16
C HIS A 7 7.84 9.51 15.25
N PRO A 8 8.70 8.67 14.66
CA PRO A 8 9.68 9.15 13.70
C PRO A 8 8.92 9.69 12.48
N ARG A 9 9.03 11.00 12.24
CA ARG A 9 8.50 11.66 11.03
C ARG A 9 9.13 11.01 9.81
N GLN A 10 8.33 10.32 9.00
CA GLN A 10 8.78 9.84 7.71
C GLN A 10 8.95 11.03 6.75
N PRO A 11 9.96 11.03 5.87
CA PRO A 11 10.12 12.08 4.87
C PRO A 11 8.92 12.10 3.94
N SER A 12 8.48 13.30 3.54
CA SER A 12 7.30 13.46 2.67
C SER A 12 7.42 12.66 1.36
N LEU A 13 6.31 12.10 0.88
CA LEU A 13 6.23 11.29 -0.34
C LEU A 13 6.87 11.98 -1.56
N ARG A 14 6.78 13.32 -1.64
CA ARG A 14 7.45 14.13 -2.67
C ARG A 14 8.98 14.00 -2.68
N ARG A 15 9.65 13.79 -1.54
CA ARG A 15 11.12 13.61 -1.46
C ARG A 15 11.55 12.17 -1.69
N LEU A 16 10.67 11.20 -1.42
CA LEU A 16 10.94 9.77 -1.58
C LEU A 16 11.04 9.36 -3.05
N TRP A 17 10.28 9.99 -3.94
CA TRP A 17 10.25 9.65 -5.36
C TRP A 17 11.21 10.46 -6.24
N ALA A 18 11.73 11.57 -5.72
CA ALA A 18 12.73 12.37 -6.42
C ALA A 18 14.12 11.67 -6.49
N ARG A 19 14.39 10.69 -5.61
CA ARG A 19 15.70 10.02 -5.55
C ARG A 19 15.91 8.94 -6.61
N ASP A 20 14.85 8.31 -7.10
CA ASP A 20 14.96 7.29 -8.17
C ASP A 20 15.32 7.92 -9.53
N ALA A 21 15.06 9.22 -9.72
CA ALA A 21 15.40 9.94 -10.95
C ALA A 21 16.88 10.35 -11.06
N SER A 22 17.67 10.26 -9.98
CA SER A 22 18.99 10.90 -9.90
C SER A 22 20.20 9.95 -9.93
N SER A 23 20.03 8.63 -10.08
CA SER A 23 21.17 7.68 -10.17
C SER A 23 21.61 7.32 -11.59
N ALA A 24 20.95 7.87 -12.62
CA ALA A 24 21.38 7.73 -14.01
C ALA A 24 22.38 8.84 -14.36
N THR A 25 23.63 8.72 -13.93
CA THR A 25 24.70 9.57 -14.47
C THR A 25 26.00 8.80 -14.62
N THR A 26 26.14 8.05 -15.72
CA THR A 26 27.38 8.09 -16.51
C THR A 26 27.14 7.65 -17.96
N HIS A 27 27.67 8.47 -18.87
CA HIS A 27 27.97 8.24 -20.29
C HIS A 27 26.92 8.43 -21.41
N THR A 28 27.05 9.63 -22.03
CA THR A 28 27.26 9.87 -23.48
C THR A 28 26.07 9.83 -24.44
N GLU A 29 25.60 11.05 -24.75
CA GLU A 29 25.15 11.60 -26.05
C GLU A 29 23.99 10.98 -26.86
N CYS A 30 22.98 11.84 -27.02
CA CYS A 30 22.40 12.32 -28.28
C CYS A 30 21.12 11.67 -28.85
N VAL A 31 20.25 12.60 -29.28
CA VAL A 31 19.07 12.50 -30.17
C VAL A 31 17.70 12.18 -29.52
N ILE A 32 17.00 13.28 -29.25
CA ILE A 32 15.53 13.51 -29.30
C ILE A 32 14.69 12.32 -29.76
N ARG A 33 13.79 11.83 -28.89
CA ARG A 33 12.44 11.36 -29.27
C ARG A 33 11.51 11.15 -28.06
N THR A 34 10.43 11.95 -28.06
CA THR A 34 9.06 11.67 -27.59
C THR A 34 8.79 11.29 -26.13
N ARG A 35 7.87 12.06 -25.51
CA ARG A 35 7.06 11.68 -24.35
C ARG A 35 6.45 10.28 -24.57
N GLN A 36 7.06 9.23 -24.05
CA GLN A 36 6.45 7.90 -23.98
C GLN A 36 7.14 7.08 -22.87
N ASP A 37 6.30 6.43 -22.06
CA ASP A 37 6.58 5.33 -21.14
C ASP A 37 7.36 5.64 -19.84
N TYR A 38 6.71 6.36 -18.93
CA TYR A 38 6.91 6.16 -17.49
C TYR A 38 5.73 5.38 -16.90
N SER A 39 5.45 4.19 -17.41
CA SER A 39 4.57 3.22 -16.73
C SER A 39 5.40 2.34 -15.79
N VAL A 40 6.09 2.95 -14.83
CA VAL A 40 6.67 2.19 -13.73
C VAL A 40 5.52 1.78 -12.81
N HIS A 41 4.86 0.67 -13.13
CA HIS A 41 3.92 0.04 -12.22
C HIS A 41 4.73 -0.46 -11.02
N VAL A 42 4.60 0.23 -9.90
CA VAL A 42 5.26 -0.20 -8.65
C VAL A 42 4.54 -1.45 -8.19
N ARG A 43 5.26 -2.56 -8.10
CA ARG A 43 4.74 -3.80 -7.52
C ARG A 43 4.63 -3.61 -6.01
N ILE A 44 3.50 -3.97 -5.39
CA ILE A 44 3.29 -3.80 -3.95
C ILE A 44 2.63 -5.05 -3.39
N VAL A 45 3.26 -5.66 -2.38
CA VAL A 45 2.60 -6.73 -1.62
C VAL A 45 1.50 -6.12 -0.76
N LEU A 46 0.27 -6.63 -0.85
CA LEU A 46 -0.82 -6.21 0.03
C LEU A 46 -1.01 -7.24 1.14
N ASP A 47 -1.04 -6.75 2.37
CA ASP A 47 -1.35 -7.52 3.57
C ASP A 47 -2.86 -7.53 3.88
N SER A 48 -3.31 -8.50 4.67
CA SER A 48 -4.71 -8.67 5.10
C SER A 48 -5.27 -7.39 5.73
N SER A 49 -4.48 -6.74 6.59
CA SER A 49 -4.87 -5.49 7.27
C SER A 49 -5.20 -4.36 6.30
N THR A 50 -4.55 -4.30 5.14
CA THR A 50 -4.79 -3.29 4.10
C THR A 50 -6.09 -3.59 3.35
N LEU A 51 -6.28 -4.85 2.93
CA LEU A 51 -7.49 -5.28 2.22
C LEU A 51 -8.76 -5.04 3.04
N ILE A 52 -8.73 -5.45 4.31
CA ILE A 52 -9.84 -5.26 5.26
C ILE A 52 -10.11 -3.76 5.47
N SER A 53 -9.05 -2.94 5.61
CA SER A 53 -9.22 -1.50 5.80
C SER A 53 -9.85 -0.82 4.58
N LEU A 54 -9.44 -1.21 3.36
CA LEU A 54 -10.06 -0.74 2.13
C LEU A 54 -11.51 -1.22 2.00
N ALA A 55 -11.82 -2.46 2.39
CA ALA A 55 -13.16 -2.99 2.34
C ALA A 55 -14.11 -2.23 3.28
N TRP A 56 -13.72 -2.05 4.54
CA TRP A 56 -14.57 -1.39 5.54
C TRP A 56 -14.78 0.09 5.25
N SER A 57 -13.80 0.75 4.63
CA SER A 57 -13.91 2.16 4.21
C SER A 57 -14.53 2.34 2.82
N ALA A 58 -15.02 1.26 2.19
CA ALA A 58 -15.56 1.26 0.83
C ALA A 58 -14.59 1.82 -0.23
N GLN A 59 -13.29 1.57 -0.05
CA GLN A 59 -12.20 2.06 -0.90
C GLN A 59 -11.51 0.97 -1.72
N LEU A 60 -12.01 -0.27 -1.74
CA LEU A 60 -11.47 -1.34 -2.61
C LEU A 60 -11.31 -0.92 -4.09
N PRO A 61 -12.22 -0.13 -4.71
CA PRO A 61 -12.05 0.36 -6.08
C PRO A 61 -10.78 1.21 -6.30
N LEU A 62 -10.13 1.71 -5.23
CA LEU A 62 -8.85 2.41 -5.37
C LEU A 62 -7.77 1.51 -5.95
N LEU A 63 -7.75 0.20 -5.63
CA LEU A 63 -6.70 -0.71 -6.10
C LEU A 63 -6.59 -0.76 -7.63
N ALA A 64 -7.73 -0.75 -8.33
CA ALA A 64 -7.76 -0.74 -9.79
C ALA A 64 -7.38 0.60 -10.43
N ARG A 65 -7.38 1.69 -9.65
CA ARG A 65 -7.09 3.06 -10.12
C ARG A 65 -5.65 3.48 -9.86
N LEU A 66 -4.99 2.83 -8.91
CA LEU A 66 -3.60 3.12 -8.57
C LEU A 66 -2.67 2.58 -9.66
N PRO A 67 -1.58 3.29 -10.00
CA PRO A 67 -0.58 2.82 -10.96
C PRO A 67 0.37 1.81 -10.28
N ILE A 68 -0.20 0.77 -9.68
CA ILE A 68 0.54 -0.27 -8.97
C ILE A 68 0.19 -1.63 -9.57
N GLU A 69 1.10 -2.58 -9.41
CA GLU A 69 0.81 -4.00 -9.63
C GLU A 69 0.66 -4.66 -8.25
N PRO A 70 -0.58 -4.89 -7.77
CA PRO A 70 -0.78 -5.51 -6.47
C PRO A 70 -0.36 -6.98 -6.51
N VAL A 71 0.44 -7.37 -5.52
CA VAL A 71 0.87 -8.76 -5.28
C VAL A 71 0.17 -9.26 -4.03
N ILE A 72 -0.54 -10.37 -4.15
CA ILE A 72 -1.20 -11.04 -3.02
C ILE A 72 -0.57 -12.42 -2.87
N ILE A 73 -0.14 -12.78 -1.66
CA ILE A 73 0.26 -14.16 -1.37
C ILE A 73 -0.96 -15.01 -1.06
N ASN A 74 -0.90 -16.30 -1.39
CA ASN A 74 -2.03 -17.22 -1.25
C ASN A 74 -2.56 -17.31 0.19
N SER A 75 -1.69 -17.31 1.20
CA SER A 75 -2.12 -17.32 2.60
C SER A 75 -2.90 -16.07 3.01
N VAL A 76 -2.54 -14.88 2.50
CA VAL A 76 -3.29 -13.63 2.74
C VAL A 76 -4.66 -13.69 2.04
N TYR A 77 -4.69 -14.22 0.81
CA TYR A 77 -5.96 -14.45 0.12
C TYR A 77 -6.85 -15.43 0.88
N ALA A 78 -6.29 -16.55 1.36
CA ALA A 78 -7.02 -17.56 2.11
C ALA A 78 -7.60 -16.98 3.41
N GLU A 79 -6.83 -16.20 4.16
CA GLU A 79 -7.30 -15.54 5.39
C GLU A 79 -8.43 -14.54 5.11
N THR A 80 -8.26 -13.68 4.11
CA THR A 80 -9.20 -12.57 3.88
C THR A 80 -10.44 -12.96 3.09
N VAL A 81 -10.34 -13.93 2.19
CA VAL A 81 -11.42 -14.36 1.30
C VAL A 81 -11.98 -15.70 1.71
N THR A 82 -11.16 -16.76 1.73
CA THR A 82 -11.66 -18.12 1.98
C THR A 82 -12.20 -18.29 3.39
N GLU A 83 -11.42 -17.92 4.42
CA GLU A 83 -11.87 -17.93 5.80
C GLU A 83 -12.93 -16.85 6.05
N GLY A 84 -12.80 -15.70 5.39
CA GLY A 84 -13.78 -14.62 5.44
C GLY A 84 -15.19 -15.09 5.05
N HIS A 85 -15.32 -15.77 3.91
CA HIS A 85 -16.58 -16.39 3.48
C HIS A 85 -17.06 -17.45 4.47
N ALA A 86 -16.17 -18.35 4.91
CA ALA A 86 -16.52 -19.41 5.86
C ALA A 86 -17.04 -18.87 7.20
N ARG A 87 -16.56 -17.70 7.63
CA ARG A 87 -16.98 -17.01 8.87
C ARG A 87 -18.13 -16.02 8.66
N GLY A 88 -18.61 -15.84 7.43
CA GLY A 88 -19.68 -14.90 7.11
C GLY A 88 -19.27 -13.42 7.24
N HIS A 89 -18.00 -13.10 7.02
CA HIS A 89 -17.52 -11.72 6.99
C HIS A 89 -17.98 -11.03 5.70
N ALA A 90 -18.76 -9.94 5.84
CA ALA A 90 -19.41 -9.27 4.72
C ALA A 90 -18.43 -8.60 3.73
N ASP A 91 -17.21 -8.31 4.16
CA ASP A 91 -16.13 -7.73 3.37
C ASP A 91 -15.46 -8.74 2.42
N ALA A 92 -15.52 -10.04 2.73
CA ALA A 92 -14.85 -11.09 1.94
C ALA A 92 -15.25 -11.08 0.46
N ALA A 93 -16.55 -10.96 0.17
CA ALA A 93 -17.06 -10.89 -1.21
C ALA A 93 -16.56 -9.63 -1.95
N GLY A 94 -16.45 -8.50 -1.25
CA GLY A 94 -15.90 -7.27 -1.83
C GLY A 94 -14.42 -7.42 -2.15
N ILE A 95 -13.64 -7.99 -1.23
CA ILE A 95 -12.21 -8.25 -1.41
C ILE A 95 -12.00 -9.23 -2.57
N GLU A 96 -12.74 -10.34 -2.60
CA GLU A 96 -12.68 -11.32 -3.69
C GLU A 96 -12.93 -10.67 -5.05
N HIS A 97 -13.99 -9.85 -5.16
CA HIS A 97 -14.30 -9.14 -6.39
C HIS A 97 -13.18 -8.18 -6.81
N ALA A 98 -12.60 -7.43 -5.86
CA ALA A 98 -11.50 -6.50 -6.12
C ALA A 98 -10.22 -7.20 -6.58
N LEU A 99 -10.00 -8.44 -6.17
CA LEU A 99 -8.83 -9.25 -6.50
C LEU A 99 -9.07 -10.24 -7.65
N ALA A 100 -10.25 -10.26 -8.28
CA ALA A 100 -10.67 -11.28 -9.24
C ALA A 100 -9.73 -11.43 -10.46
N ALA A 101 -9.02 -10.37 -10.83
CA ALA A 101 -8.05 -10.40 -11.94
C ALA A 101 -6.63 -10.82 -11.51
N LEU A 102 -6.39 -11.03 -10.23
CA LEU A 102 -5.08 -11.38 -9.67
C LEU A 102 -5.00 -12.88 -9.42
N THR A 103 -3.85 -13.45 -9.75
CA THR A 103 -3.51 -14.82 -9.33
C THR A 103 -2.64 -14.72 -8.07
N PRO A 104 -3.09 -15.26 -6.92
CA PRO A 104 -2.27 -15.25 -5.72
C PRO A 104 -0.93 -15.95 -5.93
N ALA A 105 0.14 -15.34 -5.45
CA ALA A 105 1.47 -15.93 -5.47
C ALA A 105 1.53 -17.13 -4.50
N PRO A 106 2.25 -18.20 -4.85
CA PRO A 106 2.34 -19.39 -4.02
C PRO A 106 3.01 -19.10 -2.68
N ASP A 107 2.59 -19.83 -1.66
CA ASP A 107 3.16 -19.73 -0.32
C ASP A 107 4.49 -20.51 -0.25
N PRO A 108 5.60 -19.89 0.17
CA PRO A 108 6.82 -20.64 0.46
C PRO A 108 6.61 -21.52 1.71
N GLU A 109 6.96 -22.79 1.61
CA GLU A 109 6.69 -23.80 2.65
C GLU A 109 7.34 -23.46 4.01
N GLY A 110 6.65 -23.84 5.10
CA GLY A 110 7.21 -23.88 6.46
C GLY A 110 7.40 -22.52 7.15
N ARG A 111 6.76 -21.45 6.66
CA ARG A 111 6.83 -20.10 7.24
C ARG A 111 5.46 -19.63 7.75
N SER A 112 5.46 -18.74 8.74
CA SER A 112 4.23 -18.04 9.14
C SER A 112 3.82 -17.02 8.06
N VAL A 113 2.53 -16.68 8.01
CA VAL A 113 1.98 -15.71 7.04
C VAL A 113 2.75 -14.39 7.08
N ASP A 114 2.95 -13.81 8.26
CA ASP A 114 3.75 -12.58 8.42
C ASP A 114 5.16 -12.68 7.84
N ALA A 115 5.84 -13.82 8.04
CA ALA A 115 7.18 -14.04 7.51
C ALA A 115 7.17 -14.17 5.98
N MET A 116 6.11 -14.76 5.42
CA MET A 116 5.90 -14.84 3.96
C MET A 116 5.64 -13.46 3.37
N VAL A 117 4.76 -12.65 3.98
CA VAL A 117 4.48 -11.27 3.59
C VAL A 117 5.75 -10.42 3.60
N VAL A 118 6.52 -10.49 4.69
CA VAL A 118 7.78 -9.73 4.84
C VAL A 118 8.82 -10.16 3.80
N SER A 119 8.96 -11.47 3.55
CA SER A 119 9.89 -11.98 2.53
C SER A 119 9.48 -11.52 1.13
N ALA A 120 8.20 -11.68 0.76
CA ALA A 120 7.68 -11.25 -0.53
C ALA A 120 7.84 -9.73 -0.71
N ALA A 121 7.63 -8.95 0.35
CA ALA A 121 7.84 -7.51 0.32
C ALA A 121 9.29 -7.11 0.11
N ALA A 122 10.24 -7.83 0.72
CA ALA A 122 11.67 -7.60 0.50
C ALA A 122 12.07 -7.89 -0.95
N ASP A 123 11.52 -8.94 -1.56
CA ASP A 123 11.77 -9.30 -2.95
C ASP A 123 11.13 -8.30 -3.94
N VAL A 124 9.91 -7.84 -3.63
CA VAL A 124 9.13 -6.90 -4.46
C VAL A 124 9.60 -5.44 -4.29
N GLY A 125 10.09 -5.08 -3.10
CA GLY A 125 10.54 -3.73 -2.75
C GLY A 125 9.48 -2.84 -2.09
N ALA A 126 8.25 -3.32 -1.89
CA ALA A 126 7.20 -2.57 -1.21
C ALA A 126 6.13 -3.47 -0.54
N LEU A 127 5.62 -3.00 0.61
CA LEU A 127 4.56 -3.61 1.41
C LEU A 127 3.52 -2.56 1.79
N ALA A 128 2.24 -2.88 1.54
CA ALA A 128 1.12 -2.17 2.12
C ALA A 128 0.55 -2.94 3.32
N THR A 129 0.78 -2.45 4.53
CA THR A 129 0.24 -3.01 5.79
C THR A 129 -0.02 -1.91 6.81
N ASN A 130 -1.08 -2.07 7.61
CA ASN A 130 -1.31 -1.24 8.78
C ASN A 130 -0.66 -1.83 10.05
N ASP A 131 -0.15 -3.07 10.00
CA ASP A 131 0.59 -3.68 11.10
C ASP A 131 1.99 -3.06 11.20
N VAL A 132 2.24 -2.39 12.33
CA VAL A 132 3.50 -1.68 12.59
C VAL A 132 4.68 -2.63 12.74
N VAL A 133 4.47 -3.83 13.30
CA VAL A 133 5.54 -4.81 13.51
C VAL A 133 5.94 -5.42 12.17
N ILE A 134 4.98 -5.84 11.36
CA ILE A 134 5.24 -6.39 10.01
C ILE A 134 5.87 -5.31 9.12
N GLY A 135 5.29 -4.10 9.11
CA GLY A 135 5.79 -2.97 8.32
C GLY A 135 7.23 -2.58 8.66
N ARG A 136 7.58 -2.50 9.96
CA ARG A 136 8.97 -2.27 10.40
C ARG A 136 9.91 -3.39 9.99
N ARG A 137 9.49 -4.65 10.09
CA ARG A 137 10.31 -5.81 9.68
C ARG A 137 10.61 -5.76 8.19
N ALA A 138 9.61 -5.52 7.35
CA ALA A 138 9.79 -5.35 5.91
C ALA A 138 10.71 -4.15 5.59
N GLY A 139 10.51 -3.02 6.29
CA GLY A 139 11.36 -1.84 6.18
C GLY A 139 12.84 -2.12 6.48
N ASN A 140 13.12 -2.88 7.53
CA ASN A 140 14.49 -3.29 7.89
C ASN A 140 15.16 -4.19 6.83
N LEU A 141 14.37 -4.85 5.98
CA LEU A 141 14.85 -5.65 4.85
C LEU A 141 14.92 -4.86 3.54
N GLY A 142 14.67 -3.55 3.57
CA GLY A 142 14.78 -2.67 2.40
C GLY A 142 13.48 -2.46 1.62
N ALA A 143 12.35 -3.04 2.06
CA ALA A 143 11.06 -2.78 1.45
C ALA A 143 10.51 -1.40 1.86
N ARG A 144 9.83 -0.71 0.95
CA ARG A 144 9.04 0.48 1.30
C ARG A 144 7.81 0.04 2.08
N TRP A 145 7.59 0.61 3.25
CA TRP A 145 6.38 0.37 4.03
C TRP A 145 5.36 1.48 3.80
N LEU A 146 4.16 1.08 3.36
CA LEU A 146 3.00 1.94 3.11
C LEU A 146 1.86 1.50 4.03
N ARG A 147 1.14 2.45 4.60
CA ARG A 147 -0.16 2.24 5.24
C ARG A 147 -1.27 2.42 4.21
N THR A 148 -2.50 2.05 4.55
CA THR A 148 -3.65 2.24 3.65
C THR A 148 -3.85 3.72 3.25
N GLY A 149 -3.59 4.66 4.17
CA GLY A 149 -3.65 6.10 3.84
C GLY A 149 -2.56 6.55 2.86
N ASP A 150 -1.38 5.93 2.87
CA ASP A 150 -0.32 6.22 1.91
C ASP A 150 -0.72 5.81 0.48
N LEU A 151 -1.52 4.75 0.33
CA LEU A 151 -2.10 4.37 -0.97
C LEU A 151 -3.09 5.43 -1.48
N VAL A 152 -3.79 6.13 -0.58
CA VAL A 152 -4.65 7.26 -0.95
C VAL A 152 -3.79 8.43 -1.45
N LEU A 153 -2.74 8.80 -0.72
CA LEU A 153 -1.84 9.86 -1.14
C LEU A 153 -1.10 9.52 -2.45
N LEU A 154 -0.75 8.25 -2.63
CA LEU A 154 -0.18 7.73 -3.87
C LEU A 154 -1.10 8.04 -5.06
N GLY A 155 -2.38 7.68 -4.97
CA GLY A 155 -3.32 7.93 -6.06
C GLY A 155 -3.59 9.41 -6.32
N LEU A 156 -3.52 10.25 -5.29
CA LEU A 156 -3.56 11.71 -5.47
C LEU A 156 -2.32 12.20 -6.22
N ALA A 157 -1.13 11.77 -5.80
CA ALA A 157 0.13 12.18 -6.39
C ALA A 157 0.26 11.77 -7.87
N THR A 158 -0.34 10.64 -8.24
CA THR A 158 -0.31 10.11 -9.62
C THR A 158 -1.50 10.58 -10.48
N GLY A 159 -2.40 11.40 -9.92
CA GLY A 159 -3.57 11.90 -10.64
C GLY A 159 -4.67 10.84 -10.87
N SER A 160 -4.62 9.71 -10.16
CA SER A 160 -5.65 8.67 -10.20
C SER A 160 -6.99 9.15 -9.63
N PHE A 161 -6.97 10.16 -8.75
CA PHE A 161 -8.13 10.90 -8.26
C PHE A 161 -7.73 12.29 -7.75
N ASP A 162 -8.74 13.15 -7.57
CA ASP A 162 -8.55 14.52 -7.09
C ASP A 162 -8.44 14.60 -5.55
N ALA A 163 -8.08 15.79 -5.06
CA ALA A 163 -7.95 16.07 -3.63
C ALA A 163 -9.28 15.86 -2.87
N SER A 164 -10.43 16.07 -3.50
CA SER A 164 -11.74 15.88 -2.86
C SER A 164 -12.00 14.40 -2.57
N ALA A 165 -11.71 13.54 -3.54
CA ALA A 165 -11.78 12.10 -3.38
C ALA A 165 -10.75 11.57 -2.37
N ALA A 166 -9.53 12.10 -2.39
CA ALA A 166 -8.51 11.76 -1.40
C ALA A 166 -8.96 12.09 0.04
N ARG A 167 -9.51 13.29 0.27
CA ARG A 167 -10.05 13.69 1.60
C ARG A 167 -11.16 12.75 2.06
N ARG A 168 -12.13 12.45 1.19
CA ARG A 168 -13.22 11.51 1.51
C ARG A 168 -12.70 10.12 1.88
N ALA A 169 -11.68 9.62 1.17
CA ALA A 169 -11.09 8.32 1.47
C ALA A 169 -10.37 8.31 2.82
N ILE A 170 -9.57 9.33 3.14
CA ILE A 170 -8.93 9.49 4.46
C ILE A 170 -9.97 9.62 5.56
N GLU A 171 -11.05 10.39 5.36
CA GLU A 171 -12.16 10.47 6.31
C GLU A 171 -12.86 9.13 6.52
N ALA A 172 -13.12 8.37 5.46
CA ALA A 172 -13.72 7.05 5.57
C ALA A 172 -12.83 6.08 6.37
N LEU A 173 -11.51 6.11 6.17
CA LEU A 173 -10.56 5.34 6.96
C LEU A 173 -10.59 5.74 8.44
N ALA A 174 -10.73 7.04 8.75
CA ALA A 174 -10.82 7.52 10.12
C ALA A 174 -12.15 7.14 10.80
N VAL A 175 -13.28 7.33 10.11
CA VAL A 175 -14.63 7.00 10.61
C VAL A 175 -14.77 5.51 10.93
N THR A 176 -14.10 4.66 10.14
CA THR A 176 -14.09 3.21 10.34
C THR A 176 -13.02 2.73 11.35
N GLY A 177 -12.32 3.66 11.99
CA GLY A 177 -11.30 3.35 13.00
C GLY A 177 -10.03 2.69 12.43
N ARG A 178 -9.79 2.80 11.13
CA ARG A 178 -8.63 2.20 10.43
C ARG A 178 -7.37 3.05 10.49
N ILE A 179 -7.52 4.35 10.74
CA ILE A 179 -6.44 5.26 11.08
C ILE A 179 -6.80 6.06 12.32
N THR A 180 -5.79 6.46 13.09
CA THR A 180 -5.99 7.30 14.26
C THR A 180 -6.33 8.75 13.85
N PRO A 181 -6.94 9.56 14.73
CA PRO A 181 -7.16 10.99 14.46
C PRO A 181 -5.87 11.73 14.10
N GLN A 182 -4.75 11.39 14.76
CA GLN A 182 -3.45 11.99 14.48
C GLN A 182 -2.97 11.66 13.05
N LEU A 183 -3.08 10.39 12.63
CA LEU A 183 -2.72 10.00 11.26
C LEU A 183 -3.64 10.61 10.22
N ARG A 184 -4.94 10.75 10.52
CA ARG A 184 -5.89 11.47 9.67
C ARG A 184 -5.41 12.90 9.43
N ASP A 185 -5.08 13.62 10.50
CA ASP A 185 -4.69 15.02 10.40
C ASP A 185 -3.37 15.16 9.61
N GLU A 186 -2.39 14.27 9.85
CA GLU A 186 -1.16 14.19 9.05
C GLU A 186 -1.44 13.99 7.55
N PHE A 187 -2.30 13.02 7.19
CA PHE A 187 -2.67 12.81 5.79
C PHE A 187 -3.45 13.98 5.18
N MET A 188 -4.26 14.68 5.97
CA MET A 188 -5.01 15.84 5.52
C MET A 188 -4.12 17.04 5.20
N GLU A 189 -3.06 17.24 5.98
CA GLU A 189 -2.03 18.25 5.70
C GLU A 189 -1.34 17.98 4.35
N ASP A 190 -1.06 16.71 4.03
CA ASP A 190 -0.42 16.33 2.76
C ASP A 190 -1.34 16.46 1.52
N ILE A 191 -2.66 16.59 1.71
CA ILE A 191 -3.64 16.82 0.63
C ILE A 191 -3.84 18.32 0.36
N ALA A 192 -3.48 19.20 1.30
CA ALA A 192 -3.70 20.65 1.23
C ALA A 192 -2.81 21.34 0.19
#